data_AF-S7MCY4-F1
#
_entry.id   AF-S7MCY4-F1
#
_cell.length_a   1.000
_cell.length_b   1.000
_cell.length_c   1.000
_cell.angle_alpha   90.00
_cell.angle_beta   90.00
_cell.angle_gamma   90.00
#
_symmetry.space_group_name_H-M   'P 1'
#
loop_
_entity.id
_entity.type
_entity.pdbx_description
1 polymer ?
#
loop_
_entity_poly.entity_id
_entity_poly.type
_entity_poly.pdbx_seq_one_letter_code
_entity_poly.pdbx_strand_id
1 'polypeptide(L)'
;MVWTVLLLQLLAHSSGGTVTLTCGLSSGSVSTGNYPGWFQQTPGKPPRKLIYSTNNRPSGVPDRFSGSISGNKAALTILGAQPEDEADYYCVLYTGSSTDTYTVM
;
A
#
# COMPACT_ATOMS: atom_id res chain seq x y z
N MET A 1 -0.70 24.05 8.28
CA MET A 1 -0.26 22.69 7.90
C MET A 1 -1.06 21.69 8.69
N VAL A 2 -2.35 21.55 8.35
CA VAL A 2 -3.27 20.60 8.97
C VAL A 2 -4.26 20.22 7.87
N TRP A 3 -3.95 19.20 7.06
CA TRP A 3 -4.80 18.81 5.91
C TRP A 3 -4.89 17.29 5.66
N THR A 4 -4.51 16.44 6.62
CA THR A 4 -4.57 14.97 6.39
C THR A 4 -4.90 14.13 7.63
N VAL A 5 -5.70 14.64 8.57
CA VAL A 5 -6.19 13.83 9.71
C VAL A 5 -7.48 13.04 9.37
N LEU A 6 -8.02 13.20 8.15
CA LEU A 6 -9.38 12.72 7.84
C LEU A 6 -9.52 11.21 7.58
N LEU A 7 -8.45 10.47 7.24
CA LEU A 7 -8.55 9.02 6.99
C LEU A 7 -8.35 8.18 8.28
N LEU A 8 -7.48 8.65 9.18
CA LEU A 8 -7.15 7.93 10.41
C LEU A 8 -8.22 8.02 11.49
N GLN A 9 -8.99 9.10 11.56
CA GLN A 9 -10.09 9.20 12.53
C GLN A 9 -11.25 8.27 12.22
N LEU A 10 -11.49 7.90 10.95
CA LEU A 10 -12.51 6.90 10.61
C LEU A 10 -12.06 5.47 10.94
N LEU A 11 -10.75 5.19 10.89
CA LEU A 11 -10.18 3.87 11.21
C LEU A 11 -9.92 3.68 12.71
N ALA A 12 -9.58 4.73 13.45
CA ALA A 12 -9.41 4.69 14.90
C ALA A 12 -10.70 4.31 15.66
N HIS A 13 -11.89 4.49 15.05
CA HIS A 13 -13.17 4.10 15.64
C HIS A 13 -13.61 2.65 15.29
N SER A 14 -12.84 1.94 14.45
CA SER A 14 -13.09 0.54 14.09
C SER A 14 -11.81 -0.27 14.34
N SER A 15 -11.55 -0.61 15.61
CA SER A 15 -10.60 -1.66 15.91
C SER A 15 -11.01 -2.94 15.15
N GLY A 16 -10.19 -3.36 14.18
CA GLY A 16 -10.46 -4.55 13.37
C GLY A 16 -11.04 -4.32 11.97
N GLY A 17 -11.15 -3.07 11.50
CA GLY A 17 -11.62 -2.77 10.14
C GLY A 17 -10.69 -3.26 9.02
N THR A 18 -11.23 -3.38 7.80
CA THR A 18 -10.45 -3.67 6.59
C THR A 18 -10.14 -2.37 5.84
N VAL A 19 -8.86 -2.09 5.61
CA VAL A 19 -8.39 -0.95 4.82
C VAL A 19 -7.96 -1.45 3.45
N THR A 20 -8.35 -0.73 2.39
CA THR A 20 -7.84 -0.98 1.04
C THR A 20 -7.27 0.30 0.46
N LEU A 21 -5.96 0.31 0.24
CA LEU A 21 -5.24 1.38 -0.46
C LEU A 21 -5.12 1.03 -1.94
N THR A 22 -5.15 2.03 -2.82
CA THR A 22 -5.01 1.81 -4.27
C THR A 22 -3.96 2.70 -4.90
N CYS A 23 -3.28 2.18 -5.91
CA CYS A 23 -2.24 2.85 -6.66
C CYS A 23 -2.41 2.56 -8.14
N GLY A 24 -2.25 3.57 -8.98
CA GLY A 24 -2.36 3.41 -10.42
C GLY A 24 -1.47 4.39 -11.16
N LEU A 25 -1.26 4.10 -12.45
CA LEU A 25 -0.60 5.01 -13.36
C LEU A 25 -1.52 6.19 -13.67
N SER A 26 -0.93 7.37 -13.91
CA SER A 26 -1.67 8.53 -14.44
C SER A 26 -2.20 8.26 -15.86
N SER A 27 -1.49 7.43 -16.63
CA SER A 27 -1.91 6.90 -17.92
C SER A 27 -1.51 5.42 -18.05
N GLY A 28 -2.41 4.59 -18.59
CA GLY A 28 -2.20 3.14 -18.72
C GLY A 28 -2.86 2.31 -17.61
N SER A 29 -2.48 1.03 -17.54
CA SER A 29 -3.09 0.05 -16.63
C SER A 29 -2.04 -0.74 -15.85
N VAL A 30 -2.26 -0.90 -14.55
CA VAL A 30 -1.53 -1.88 -13.75
C VAL A 30 -1.97 -3.28 -14.18
N SER A 31 -1.01 -4.15 -14.45
CA SER A 31 -1.25 -5.52 -14.90
C SER A 31 -0.14 -6.44 -14.39
N THR A 32 -0.25 -7.74 -14.64
CA THR A 32 0.80 -8.72 -14.31
C THR A 32 2.13 -8.43 -15.01
N GLY A 33 2.14 -7.66 -16.10
CA GLY A 33 3.37 -7.20 -16.76
C GLY A 33 4.06 -6.02 -16.04
N ASN A 34 3.34 -5.32 -15.15
CA ASN A 34 3.83 -4.18 -14.37
C ASN A 34 3.55 -4.45 -12.90
N TYR A 35 4.40 -5.26 -12.27
CA TYR A 35 4.12 -5.84 -10.96
C TYR A 35 4.27 -4.81 -9.83
N PRO A 36 3.20 -4.52 -9.05
CA PRO A 36 3.28 -3.55 -7.98
C PRO A 36 4.04 -4.09 -6.75
N GLY A 37 4.74 -3.19 -6.08
CA GLY A 37 5.26 -3.36 -4.73
C GLY A 37 4.67 -2.32 -3.80
N TRP A 38 4.54 -2.69 -2.52
CA TRP A 38 4.03 -1.81 -1.47
C TRP A 38 5.04 -1.67 -0.35
N PHE A 39 5.20 -0.44 0.12
CA PHE A 39 6.09 -0.07 1.21
C PHE A 39 5.33 0.77 2.23
N GLN A 40 5.70 0.61 3.48
CA GLN A 40 5.18 1.36 4.61
C GLN A 40 6.32 2.12 5.27
N GLN A 41 6.12 3.39 5.55
CA GLN A 41 7.06 4.22 6.29
C GLN A 41 6.41 4.81 7.52
N THR A 42 6.79 4.29 8.67
CA THR A 42 6.48 4.95 9.95
C THR A 42 7.37 6.19 10.10
N PRO A 43 6.86 7.30 10.67
CA PRO A 43 7.66 8.48 10.94
C PRO A 43 8.96 8.15 11.67
N GLY A 44 10.08 8.68 11.18
CA GLY A 44 11.41 8.44 11.75
C GLY A 44 12.03 7.06 11.49
N LYS A 45 11.37 6.19 10.71
CA LYS A 45 11.89 4.88 10.29
C LYS A 45 12.14 4.82 8.78
N PRO A 46 13.07 3.97 8.32
CA PRO A 46 13.23 3.70 6.89
C PRO A 46 12.01 2.97 6.32
N PRO A 47 11.69 3.14 5.02
CA PRO A 47 10.62 2.40 4.36
C PRO A 47 10.80 0.89 4.49
N ARG A 48 9.74 0.21 4.93
CA ARG A 48 9.63 -1.24 5.06
C ARG A 48 8.80 -1.80 3.92
N LYS A 49 9.33 -2.80 3.23
CA LYS A 49 8.60 -3.52 2.18
C LYS A 49 7.51 -4.41 2.78
N LEU A 50 6.27 -4.26 2.30
CA LEU A 50 5.12 -5.06 2.71
C LEU A 50 4.76 -6.13 1.67
N ILE A 51 4.69 -5.74 0.39
CA ILE A 51 4.34 -6.62 -0.72
C ILE A 51 5.31 -6.36 -1.88
N TYR A 52 5.67 -7.41 -2.61
CA TYR A 52 6.43 -7.35 -3.85
C TYR A 52 5.82 -8.27 -4.89
N SER A 53 6.19 -8.07 -6.15
CA SER A 53 5.72 -8.90 -7.27
C SER A 53 4.20 -9.11 -7.24
N THR A 54 3.45 -8.05 -6.99
CA THR A 54 1.97 -8.00 -6.89
C THR A 54 1.37 -8.51 -5.58
N ASN A 55 1.70 -9.73 -5.17
CA ASN A 55 1.03 -10.40 -4.05
C ASN A 55 1.99 -11.17 -3.13
N ASN A 56 3.29 -11.14 -3.39
CA ASN A 56 4.26 -11.83 -2.55
C ASN A 56 4.57 -11.00 -1.32
N ARG A 57 4.51 -11.62 -0.15
CA ARG A 57 4.78 -10.98 1.13
C ARG A 57 6.15 -11.42 1.67
N PRO A 58 7.06 -10.50 2.03
CA PRO A 58 8.33 -10.85 2.67
C PRO A 58 8.11 -11.56 4.02
N SER A 59 9.10 -12.36 4.44
CA SER A 59 9.11 -12.92 5.80
C SER A 59 9.06 -11.81 6.86
N GLY A 60 8.33 -12.06 7.95
CA GLY A 60 8.15 -11.11 9.04
C GLY A 60 7.11 -10.02 8.79
N VAL A 61 6.46 -9.97 7.63
CA VAL A 61 5.28 -9.13 7.40
C VAL A 61 4.02 -9.91 7.80
N PRO A 62 3.14 -9.34 8.65
CA PRO A 62 1.92 -10.01 9.10
C PRO A 62 1.02 -10.45 7.94
N ASP A 63 0.32 -11.57 8.12
CA ASP A 63 -0.61 -12.15 7.16
C ASP A 63 -1.80 -11.26 6.81
N ARG A 64 -2.13 -10.34 7.72
CA ARG A 64 -3.15 -9.32 7.53
C ARG A 64 -2.92 -8.40 6.32
N PHE A 65 -1.68 -8.30 5.83
CA PHE A 65 -1.34 -7.54 4.61
C PHE A 65 -1.41 -8.43 3.37
N SER A 66 -2.15 -7.97 2.36
CA SER A 66 -2.25 -8.64 1.06
C SER A 66 -2.21 -7.64 -0.09
N GLY A 67 -1.54 -7.99 -1.18
CA GLY A 67 -1.53 -7.19 -2.40
C GLY A 67 -2.31 -7.88 -3.51
N SER A 68 -2.96 -7.09 -4.35
CA SER A 68 -3.69 -7.55 -5.53
C SER A 68 -3.72 -6.49 -6.63
N ILE A 69 -4.29 -6.84 -7.78
CA ILE A 69 -4.68 -5.89 -8.82
C ILE A 69 -6.20 -5.86 -8.85
N SER A 70 -6.78 -4.69 -8.60
CA SER A 70 -8.22 -4.45 -8.64
C SER A 70 -8.54 -3.54 -9.83
N GLY A 71 -9.14 -4.12 -10.86
CA GLY A 71 -9.35 -3.45 -12.14
C GLY A 71 -8.02 -3.14 -12.82
N ASN A 72 -7.71 -1.85 -12.96
CA ASN A 72 -6.47 -1.35 -13.56
C ASN A 72 -5.50 -0.72 -12.54
N LYS A 73 -5.73 -0.95 -11.24
CA LYS A 73 -4.94 -0.40 -10.13
C LYS A 73 -4.37 -1.50 -9.25
N ALA A 74 -3.18 -1.27 -8.72
CA ALA A 74 -2.66 -2.03 -7.60
C ALA A 74 -3.51 -1.74 -6.35
N ALA A 75 -3.73 -2.76 -5.54
CA ALA A 75 -4.42 -2.65 -4.26
C ALA A 75 -3.59 -3.29 -3.15
N LEU A 76 -3.56 -2.63 -1.98
CA LEU A 76 -3.06 -3.20 -0.73
C LEU A 76 -4.24 -3.28 0.24
N THR A 77 -4.54 -4.48 0.70
CA THR A 77 -5.57 -4.72 1.70
C THR A 77 -4.91 -5.07 3.04
N ILE A 78 -5.31 -4.34 4.07
CA ILE A 78 -4.91 -4.53 5.47
C ILE A 78 -6.16 -4.99 6.22
N LEU A 79 -6.21 -6.27 6.55
CA LEU A 79 -7.28 -6.84 7.37
C LEU A 79 -7.00 -6.53 8.84
N GLY A 80 -8.03 -6.22 9.61
CA GLY A 80 -7.87 -5.99 11.04
C GLY A 80 -6.84 -4.90 11.34
N ALA A 81 -6.96 -3.75 10.69
CA ALA A 81 -6.02 -2.64 10.83
C ALA A 81 -5.82 -2.25 12.30
N GLN A 82 -4.56 -2.05 12.68
CA GLN A 82 -4.15 -1.72 14.04
C GLN A 82 -3.54 -0.32 14.13
N PRO A 83 -3.42 0.28 15.33
CA PRO A 83 -2.77 1.58 15.50
C PRO A 83 -1.33 1.61 14.95
N GLU A 84 -0.61 0.49 14.97
CA GLU A 84 0.76 0.42 14.43
C GLU A 84 0.80 0.45 12.89
N ASP A 85 -0.34 0.29 12.22
CA ASP A 85 -0.46 0.37 10.77
C ASP A 85 -0.58 1.84 10.29
N GLU A 86 -0.68 2.82 11.20
CA GLU A 86 -0.61 4.25 10.93
C GLU A 86 0.79 4.66 10.44
N ALA A 87 0.90 4.90 9.13
CA ALA A 87 2.14 5.18 8.44
C ALA A 87 1.86 5.78 7.05
N ASP A 88 2.89 6.35 6.42
CA ASP A 88 2.84 6.68 5.00
C ASP A 88 3.01 5.41 4.16
N TYR A 89 2.22 5.27 3.09
CA TYR A 89 2.32 4.13 2.19
C TYR A 89 2.81 4.55 0.80
N TYR A 90 3.70 3.75 0.24
CA TYR A 90 4.26 3.96 -1.09
C TYR A 90 3.99 2.74 -1.96
N CYS A 91 3.61 3.02 -3.19
CA CYS A 91 3.44 2.02 -4.23
C CYS A 91 4.54 2.21 -5.27
N VAL A 92 5.16 1.11 -5.69
CA VAL A 92 6.16 1.09 -6.76
C VAL A 92 5.65 0.19 -7.86
N LEU A 93 5.61 0.68 -9.09
CA LEU A 93 5.29 -0.09 -10.27
C LEU A 93 6.58 -0.35 -11.05
N TYR A 94 6.95 -1.62 -11.12
CA TYR A 94 8.09 -2.06 -11.92
C TYR A 94 7.59 -2.43 -13.31
N THR A 95 7.90 -1.61 -14.30
CA THR A 95 7.72 -1.94 -15.71
C THR A 95 9.06 -2.44 -16.26
N GLY A 96 9.07 -3.31 -17.26
CA GLY A 96 10.32 -3.86 -17.83
C GLY A 96 11.33 -2.81 -18.34
N SER A 97 10.90 -1.54 -18.47
CA SER A 97 11.70 -0.41 -18.95
C SER A 97 11.85 0.75 -17.94
N SER A 98 11.08 0.79 -16.85
CA SER A 98 11.10 1.88 -15.86
C SER A 98 10.62 1.43 -14.48
N THR A 99 11.06 2.11 -13.43
CA THR A 99 10.49 1.99 -12.08
C THR A 99 9.79 3.29 -11.74
N ASP A 100 8.46 3.24 -11.61
CA ASP A 100 7.64 4.39 -11.27
C ASP A 100 7.17 4.29 -9.82
N THR A 101 7.47 5.30 -8.99
CA THR A 101 7.12 5.32 -7.57
C THR A 101 6.02 6.35 -7.31
N TYR A 102 4.95 5.94 -6.64
CA TYR A 102 3.79 6.77 -6.32
C TYR A 102 3.53 6.77 -4.81
N THR A 103 3.33 7.95 -4.23
CA THR A 103 2.88 8.11 -2.84
C THR A 103 1.37 7.89 -2.77
N VAL A 104 0.93 6.98 -1.91
CA VAL A 104 -0.48 6.71 -1.65
C VAL A 104 -0.74 7.18 -0.22
N MET A 105 -1.10 8.45 -0.08
CA MET A 105 -1.45 9.04 1.22
C MET A 105 -2.62 8.29 1.87
#